data_AF-A0A7S2KBB6-F1
#
_entry.id   AF-A0A7S2KBB6-F1
#
_cell.length_a   1.000
_cell.length_b   1.000
_cell.length_c   1.000
_cell.angle_alpha   90.00
_cell.angle_beta   90.00
_cell.angle_gamma   90.00
#
_symmetry.space_group_name_H-M   'P 1'
#
loop_
_entity.id
_entity.type
_entity.pdbx_description
1 polymer ?
#
loop_
_entity_poly.entity_id
_entity_poly.type
_entity_poly.pdbx_seq_one_letter_code
_entity_poly.pdbx_strand_id
1 'polypeptide(L)'
;KIAAVLTAAAATTTVASGNLLRDPKTVVQKQNDGALTEGQRRLATQVFDSCLNLHMNKCKQIIDAAHAANPAAFGNVASILYITLKVRPVLLTADILADPDLLLDVPDYQLIGLRTDSDNTHVVGIKGDGIVTYPYSWCVTDAAEATGYRCQEIGPWDCYDELATPPTGQTFVQCCNDIKAETGHLMPDMHGNYLDCYNSPPPLENLEDPLDLGRVYLHIDANNRVVHPPYNG
;
A
#
# COMPACT_ATOMS: atom_id res chain seq x y z
N LYS A 1 -3.09 31.88 -74.36
CA LYS A 1 -4.14 30.85 -74.20
C LYS A 1 -4.43 30.76 -72.69
N ILE A 2 -5.35 31.59 -72.23
CA ILE A 2 -6.74 31.26 -71.80
C ILE A 2 -6.75 30.65 -70.38
N ALA A 3 -7.49 31.34 -69.52
CA ALA A 3 -7.76 31.15 -68.11
C ALA A 3 -8.70 29.96 -67.79
N ALA A 4 -8.75 29.58 -66.50
CA ALA A 4 -9.93 29.13 -65.74
C ALA A 4 -9.45 28.83 -64.30
N VAL A 5 -9.61 29.70 -63.30
CA VAL A 5 -10.80 29.88 -62.44
C VAL A 5 -11.89 28.82 -62.61
N LEU A 6 -12.09 28.03 -61.57
CA LEU A 6 -13.37 27.40 -61.26
C LEU A 6 -13.57 27.36 -59.74
N THR A 7 -14.37 28.31 -59.29
CA THR A 7 -15.10 28.31 -58.02
C THR A 7 -16.26 27.31 -58.15
N ALA A 8 -16.51 26.50 -57.12
CA ALA A 8 -17.81 25.86 -56.94
C ALA A 8 -18.24 26.03 -55.48
N ALA A 9 -19.48 26.48 -55.34
CA ALA A 9 -20.10 26.98 -54.13
C ALA A 9 -20.76 25.86 -53.30
N ALA A 10 -21.11 26.29 -52.08
CA ALA A 10 -21.83 25.63 -51.00
C ALA A 10 -22.96 24.66 -51.36
N ALA A 11 -23.11 23.64 -50.53
CA ALA A 11 -24.41 23.07 -50.19
C ALA A 11 -24.56 23.04 -48.66
N THR A 12 -25.43 23.91 -48.19
CA THR A 12 -25.94 23.98 -46.82
C THR A 12 -27.10 23.00 -46.71
N THR A 13 -27.07 22.09 -45.74
CA THR A 13 -28.27 21.38 -45.29
C THR A 13 -28.29 21.35 -43.77
N THR A 14 -29.05 22.26 -43.18
CA THR A 14 -29.62 22.19 -41.83
C THR A 14 -30.92 21.41 -41.88
N VAL A 15 -31.12 20.41 -41.01
CA VAL A 15 -32.28 20.29 -40.11
C VAL A 15 -31.86 19.50 -38.84
N ALA A 16 -32.37 19.97 -37.71
CA ALA A 16 -32.09 19.59 -36.33
C ALA A 16 -32.72 18.26 -35.89
N SER A 17 -32.19 17.65 -34.82
CA SER A 17 -32.86 17.62 -33.49
C SER A 17 -32.16 16.68 -32.49
N GLY A 18 -31.80 17.24 -31.34
CA GLY A 18 -31.93 16.63 -30.01
C GLY A 18 -31.06 15.42 -29.65
N ASN A 19 -29.95 15.65 -28.95
CA ASN A 19 -29.94 15.41 -27.50
C ASN A 19 -28.71 16.02 -26.81
N LEU A 20 -28.98 16.51 -25.61
CA LEU A 20 -28.08 17.15 -24.65
C LEU A 20 -27.16 16.12 -23.95
N LEU A 21 -26.10 16.65 -23.33
CA LEU A 21 -25.29 16.09 -22.21
C LEU A 21 -24.05 15.26 -22.62
N ARG A 22 -22.80 15.55 -22.24
CA ARG A 22 -22.18 16.56 -21.35
C ARG A 22 -20.70 16.68 -21.72
N ASP A 23 -20.18 17.90 -21.76
CA ASP A 23 -18.74 18.18 -21.66
C ASP A 23 -18.17 17.53 -20.38
N PRO A 24 -16.95 16.97 -20.40
CA PRO A 24 -16.23 16.71 -19.16
C PRO A 24 -15.89 18.09 -18.57
N LYS A 25 -16.71 18.56 -17.63
CA LYS A 25 -16.40 19.74 -16.83
C LYS A 25 -15.05 19.51 -16.17
N THR A 26 -14.06 20.25 -16.62
CA THR A 26 -12.87 20.61 -15.84
C THR A 26 -13.38 21.38 -14.61
N VAL A 27 -13.68 20.65 -13.54
CA VAL A 27 -13.87 21.27 -12.24
C VAL A 27 -12.47 21.54 -11.71
N VAL A 28 -11.94 22.72 -12.04
CA VAL A 28 -10.89 23.33 -11.23
C VAL A 28 -11.56 23.68 -9.90
N GLN A 29 -11.58 22.73 -8.96
CA GLN A 29 -11.91 23.07 -7.57
C GLN A 29 -10.75 23.93 -7.06
N LYS A 30 -11.10 25.15 -6.66
CA LYS A 30 -10.21 26.01 -5.89
C LYS A 30 -9.72 25.22 -4.68
N GLN A 31 -8.40 25.21 -4.55
CA GLN A 31 -7.64 24.85 -3.36
C GLN A 31 -8.31 25.49 -2.14
N ASN A 32 -9.00 24.67 -1.34
CA ASN A 32 -9.37 25.02 0.02
C ASN A 32 -8.41 24.24 0.91
N ASP A 33 -7.75 24.94 1.84
CA ASP A 33 -6.76 24.44 2.79
C ASP A 33 -7.37 23.50 3.87
N GLY A 34 -8.35 22.68 3.50
CA GLY A 34 -8.93 21.63 4.33
C GLY A 34 -8.42 20.27 3.89
N ALA A 35 -8.08 19.41 4.86
CA ALA A 35 -7.72 18.02 4.59
C ALA A 35 -8.78 17.35 3.70
N LEU A 36 -8.35 16.81 2.54
CA LEU A 36 -9.24 16.08 1.63
C LEU A 36 -9.82 14.86 2.36
N THR A 37 -11.13 14.65 2.24
CA THR A 37 -11.76 13.40 2.70
C THR A 37 -11.20 12.20 1.95
N GLU A 38 -11.23 11.00 2.54
CA GLU A 38 -10.72 9.78 1.89
C GLU A 38 -11.40 9.50 0.53
N GLY A 39 -12.70 9.80 0.39
CA GLY A 39 -13.40 9.72 -0.88
C GLY A 39 -12.87 10.71 -1.93
N GLN A 40 -12.44 11.90 -1.54
CA GLN A 40 -11.81 12.88 -2.43
C GLN A 40 -10.36 12.53 -2.74
N ARG A 41 -9.62 11.95 -1.78
CA ARG A 41 -8.27 11.43 -2.01
C ARG A 41 -8.29 10.29 -3.03
N ARG A 42 -9.17 9.29 -2.87
CA ARG A 42 -9.33 8.17 -3.83
C ARG A 42 -9.74 8.58 -5.24
N LEU A 43 -10.40 9.74 -5.40
CA LEU A 43 -10.73 10.30 -6.70
C LEU A 43 -9.57 11.09 -7.34
N ALA A 44 -8.58 11.49 -6.54
CA ALA A 44 -7.40 12.24 -6.99
C ALA A 44 -6.18 11.35 -7.27
N THR A 45 -6.15 10.13 -6.70
CA THR A 45 -5.08 9.16 -6.91
C THR A 45 -5.29 8.33 -8.18
N GLN A 46 -4.22 8.16 -8.96
CA GLN A 46 -4.13 7.20 -10.06
C GLN A 46 -3.65 5.85 -9.53
N VAL A 47 -4.32 4.79 -9.95
CA VAL A 47 -3.93 3.40 -9.69
C VAL A 47 -3.37 2.78 -10.97
N PHE A 48 -2.25 2.06 -10.86
CA PHE A 48 -1.53 1.46 -11.99
C PHE A 48 -1.65 -0.06 -11.98
N ASP A 49 -2.84 -0.60 -12.27
CA ASP A 49 -3.07 -2.06 -12.30
C ASP A 49 -2.16 -2.80 -13.30
N SER A 50 -1.78 -2.12 -14.38
CA SER A 50 -0.87 -2.64 -15.40
C SER A 50 0.55 -2.91 -14.89
N CYS A 51 0.90 -2.41 -13.71
CA CYS A 51 2.18 -2.70 -13.08
C CYS A 51 2.22 -4.07 -12.38
N LEU A 52 1.07 -4.69 -12.09
CA LEU A 52 1.03 -5.92 -11.31
C LEU A 52 1.88 -7.02 -11.97
N ASN A 53 2.70 -7.70 -11.17
CA ASN A 53 3.67 -8.72 -11.56
C ASN A 53 4.79 -8.26 -12.50
N LEU A 54 4.89 -6.97 -12.86
CA LEU A 54 6.03 -6.45 -13.62
C LEU A 54 7.23 -6.19 -12.71
N HIS A 55 8.45 -6.29 -13.26
CA HIS A 55 9.65 -5.84 -12.57
C HIS A 55 9.57 -4.33 -12.27
N MET A 56 10.04 -3.88 -11.10
CA MET A 56 9.86 -2.52 -10.60
C MET A 56 10.29 -1.46 -11.61
N ASN A 57 11.41 -1.67 -12.31
CA ASN A 57 11.91 -0.72 -13.31
C ASN A 57 10.97 -0.58 -14.51
N LYS A 58 10.30 -1.68 -14.90
CA LYS A 58 9.31 -1.63 -15.98
C LYS A 58 8.05 -0.90 -15.53
N CYS A 59 7.64 -1.08 -14.28
CA CYS A 59 6.55 -0.32 -13.70
C CYS A 59 6.88 1.17 -13.60
N LYS A 60 8.08 1.55 -13.12
CA LYS A 60 8.53 2.95 -13.09
C LYS A 60 8.42 3.61 -14.46
N GLN A 61 8.88 2.94 -15.52
CA GLN A 61 8.72 3.44 -16.91
C GLN A 61 7.25 3.70 -17.32
N ILE A 62 6.32 2.84 -16.90
CA ILE A 62 4.88 3.02 -17.19
C ILE A 62 4.35 4.25 -16.47
N ILE A 63 4.72 4.41 -15.20
CA ILE A 63 4.28 5.52 -14.36
C ILE A 63 4.91 6.85 -14.81
N ASP A 64 6.20 6.86 -15.14
CA ASP A 64 6.91 8.01 -15.72
C ASP A 64 6.26 8.47 -17.04
N ALA A 65 5.85 7.52 -17.89
CA ALA A 65 5.13 7.84 -19.12
C ALA A 65 3.74 8.45 -18.85
N ALA A 66 3.03 7.94 -17.84
CA ALA A 66 1.75 8.51 -17.41
C ALA A 66 1.92 9.94 -16.83
N HIS A 67 2.98 10.17 -16.05
CA HIS A 67 3.35 11.48 -15.53
C HIS A 67 3.69 12.47 -16.62
N ALA A 68 4.50 12.07 -17.61
CA ALA A 68 4.82 12.91 -18.76
C ALA A 68 3.57 13.27 -19.58
N ALA A 69 2.62 12.34 -19.71
CA ALA A 69 1.37 12.56 -20.45
C ALA A 69 0.34 13.40 -19.68
N ASN A 70 0.34 13.33 -18.35
CA ASN A 70 -0.61 14.05 -17.51
C ASN A 70 0.04 14.58 -16.21
N PRO A 71 0.90 15.61 -16.28
CA PRO A 71 1.61 16.13 -15.11
C PRO A 71 0.68 16.62 -13.99
N ALA A 72 -0.51 17.12 -14.36
CA ALA A 72 -1.49 17.64 -13.41
C ALA A 72 -2.01 16.57 -12.44
N ALA A 73 -2.09 15.31 -12.87
CA ALA A 73 -2.51 14.20 -11.99
C ALA A 73 -1.44 13.79 -10.97
N PHE A 74 -0.22 14.30 -11.10
CA PHE A 74 0.89 14.08 -10.18
C PHE A 74 1.31 15.39 -9.49
N GLY A 75 0.37 16.33 -9.32
CA GLY A 75 0.64 17.60 -8.65
C GLY A 75 1.59 18.54 -9.42
N ASN A 76 1.80 18.30 -10.72
CA ASN A 76 2.76 19.01 -11.56
C ASN A 76 4.21 18.98 -11.06
N VAL A 77 4.60 17.92 -10.34
CA VAL A 77 6.00 17.73 -9.94
C VAL A 77 6.88 17.53 -11.17
N ALA A 78 8.15 17.95 -11.08
CA ALA A 78 9.12 17.76 -12.16
C ALA A 78 9.53 16.29 -12.33
N SER A 79 9.50 15.51 -11.24
CA SER A 79 9.84 14.09 -11.21
C SER A 79 9.10 13.39 -10.08
N ILE A 80 8.77 12.12 -10.29
CA ILE A 80 8.09 11.28 -9.31
C ILE A 80 9.07 10.80 -8.23
N LEU A 81 8.66 10.87 -6.97
CA LEU A 81 9.33 10.24 -5.84
C LEU A 81 8.81 8.80 -5.67
N TYR A 82 9.66 7.81 -5.91
CA TYR A 82 9.30 6.40 -5.70
C TYR A 82 9.68 5.92 -4.31
N ILE A 83 8.69 5.51 -3.52
CA ILE A 83 8.89 4.81 -2.25
C ILE A 83 8.74 3.32 -2.51
N THR A 84 9.82 2.57 -2.31
CA THR A 84 9.81 1.11 -2.53
C THR A 84 9.60 0.39 -1.21
N LEU A 85 8.52 -0.37 -1.14
CA LEU A 85 8.13 -1.16 0.03
C LEU A 85 8.34 -2.63 -0.30
N LYS A 86 9.33 -3.28 0.31
CA LYS A 86 9.54 -4.72 0.14
C LYS A 86 8.48 -5.48 0.92
N VAL A 87 7.66 -6.25 0.21
CA VAL A 87 6.73 -7.19 0.80
C VAL A 87 7.52 -8.41 1.25
N ARG A 88 7.19 -8.86 2.46
CA ARG A 88 7.77 -10.05 3.05
C ARG A 88 7.52 -11.26 2.16
N PRO A 89 8.53 -12.11 1.92
CA PRO A 89 8.33 -13.34 1.16
C PRO A 89 7.31 -14.24 1.87
N VAL A 90 6.61 -15.08 1.11
CA VAL A 90 5.77 -16.13 1.71
C VAL A 90 6.66 -17.33 1.97
N LEU A 91 6.86 -17.65 3.24
CA LEU A 91 7.50 -18.90 3.67
C LEU A 91 6.42 -19.84 4.18
N LEU A 92 6.40 -21.08 3.71
CA LEU A 92 5.45 -22.06 4.21
C LEU A 92 5.89 -22.57 5.58
N THR A 93 4.93 -22.84 6.45
CA THR A 93 5.18 -23.47 7.77
C THR A 93 6.02 -24.75 7.63
N ALA A 94 5.76 -25.56 6.60
CA ALA A 94 6.52 -26.78 6.34
C ALA A 94 8.00 -26.52 6.00
N ASP A 95 8.30 -25.43 5.29
CA ASP A 95 9.67 -25.06 4.93
C ASP A 95 10.43 -24.58 6.16
N ILE A 96 9.80 -23.72 6.98
CA ILE A 96 10.38 -23.24 8.25
C ILE A 96 10.60 -24.40 9.24
N LEU A 97 9.68 -25.36 9.31
CA LEU A 97 9.83 -26.54 10.16
C LEU A 97 11.03 -27.40 9.75
N ALA A 98 11.27 -27.52 8.44
CA ALA A 98 12.39 -28.27 7.89
C ALA A 98 13.73 -27.52 8.04
N ASP A 99 13.71 -26.19 7.92
CA ASP A 99 14.87 -25.33 8.02
C ASP A 99 14.48 -23.95 8.60
N PRO A 100 14.58 -23.77 9.93
CA PRO A 100 14.25 -22.50 10.57
C PRO A 100 15.18 -21.35 10.19
N ASP A 101 16.39 -21.64 9.69
CA ASP A 101 17.35 -20.62 9.27
C ASP A 101 16.84 -19.85 8.04
N LEU A 102 15.83 -20.36 7.33
CA LEU A 102 15.12 -19.62 6.26
C LEU A 102 14.51 -18.30 6.74
N LEU A 103 14.22 -18.16 8.05
CA LEU A 103 13.79 -16.89 8.62
C LEU A 103 14.88 -15.81 8.54
N LEU A 104 16.16 -16.18 8.57
CA LEU A 104 17.28 -15.24 8.49
C LEU A 104 17.42 -14.60 7.10
N ASP A 105 16.88 -15.24 6.07
CA ASP A 105 16.81 -14.68 4.71
C ASP A 105 15.74 -13.59 4.57
N VAL A 106 14.87 -13.44 5.59
CA VAL A 106 13.82 -12.44 5.64
C VAL A 106 14.27 -11.26 6.51
N PRO A 107 14.53 -10.09 5.91
CA PRO A 107 14.83 -8.89 6.68
C PRO A 107 13.69 -8.57 7.64
N ASP A 108 14.04 -8.25 8.88
CA ASP A 108 13.11 -7.80 9.91
C ASP A 108 11.94 -8.78 10.17
N TYR A 109 12.17 -10.09 9.98
CA TYR A 109 11.13 -11.10 10.20
C TYR A 109 10.57 -11.06 11.62
N GLN A 110 11.35 -10.64 12.60
CA GLN A 110 10.96 -10.47 13.99
C GLN A 110 10.02 -9.27 14.22
N LEU A 111 9.89 -8.35 13.26
CA LEU A 111 8.96 -7.23 13.39
C LEU A 111 7.55 -7.65 12.98
N ILE A 112 6.52 -7.05 13.56
CA ILE A 112 5.10 -7.26 13.23
C ILE A 112 4.57 -5.94 12.67
N GLY A 113 4.07 -5.99 11.44
CA GLY A 113 3.52 -4.81 10.76
C GLY A 113 2.11 -4.50 11.26
N LEU A 114 1.94 -3.40 11.99
CA LEU A 114 0.65 -2.93 12.44
C LEU A 114 0.13 -1.89 11.46
N ARG A 115 -0.91 -2.23 10.70
CA ARG A 115 -1.55 -1.29 9.78
C ARG A 115 -2.51 -0.39 10.53
N THR A 116 -2.32 0.92 10.41
CA THR A 116 -3.21 1.93 10.98
C THR A 116 -4.27 2.43 9.99
N ASP A 117 -5.31 3.08 10.51
CA ASP A 117 -6.29 3.85 9.76
C ASP A 117 -5.62 5.02 8.99
N SER A 118 -6.39 5.69 8.14
CA SER A 118 -5.89 6.80 7.32
C SER A 118 -5.45 8.02 8.14
N ASP A 119 -5.95 8.15 9.37
CA ASP A 119 -5.54 9.17 10.33
C ASP A 119 -4.30 8.73 11.16
N ASN A 120 -3.84 7.49 11.01
CA ASN A 120 -2.73 6.87 11.73
C ASN A 120 -2.88 6.86 13.26
N THR A 121 -4.13 6.76 13.71
CA THR A 121 -4.49 6.82 15.13
C THR A 121 -4.79 5.43 15.70
N HIS A 122 -5.38 4.54 14.90
CA HIS A 122 -5.79 3.21 15.37
C HIS A 122 -5.37 2.10 14.40
N VAL A 123 -5.11 0.91 14.92
CA VAL A 123 -4.79 -0.30 14.15
C VAL A 123 -6.07 -0.84 13.52
N VAL A 124 -6.01 -1.12 12.22
CA VAL A 124 -7.12 -1.65 11.42
C VAL A 124 -6.86 -3.05 10.84
N GLY A 125 -5.64 -3.57 11.00
CA GLY A 125 -5.28 -4.86 10.40
C GLY A 125 -5.22 -4.83 8.87
N ILE A 126 -4.78 -5.93 8.24
CA ILE A 126 -4.62 -5.96 6.77
C ILE A 126 -5.97 -5.86 6.05
N LYS A 127 -7.02 -6.45 6.62
CA LYS A 127 -8.37 -6.53 6.05
C LYS A 127 -9.32 -5.42 6.54
N GLY A 128 -8.88 -4.53 7.42
CA GLY A 128 -9.74 -3.51 8.02
C GLY A 128 -10.63 -4.04 9.15
N ASP A 129 -10.34 -5.23 9.67
CA ASP A 129 -11.08 -5.94 10.72
C ASP A 129 -10.45 -5.81 12.11
N GLY A 130 -9.37 -5.03 12.25
CA GLY A 130 -8.61 -4.92 13.50
C GLY A 130 -7.70 -6.11 13.79
N ILE A 131 -7.69 -7.13 12.91
CA ILE A 131 -6.93 -8.36 13.13
C ILE A 131 -5.52 -8.23 12.54
N VAL A 132 -4.53 -8.48 13.40
CA VAL A 132 -3.11 -8.50 13.05
C VAL A 132 -2.64 -9.95 12.96
N THR A 133 -1.91 -10.27 11.89
CA THR A 133 -1.39 -11.62 11.64
C THR A 133 0.12 -11.58 11.46
N TYR A 134 0.79 -12.59 12.00
CA TYR A 134 2.19 -12.84 11.72
C TYR A 134 2.29 -13.94 10.64
N PRO A 135 3.06 -13.73 9.56
CA PRO A 135 3.00 -14.63 8.40
C PRO A 135 3.85 -15.89 8.51
N TYR A 136 4.63 -16.05 9.59
CA TYR A 136 5.61 -17.13 9.73
C TYR A 136 5.38 -17.93 11.02
N SER A 137 5.93 -19.13 11.08
CA SER A 137 6.03 -19.85 12.35
C SER A 137 7.16 -19.27 13.20
N TRP A 138 6.92 -19.11 14.49
CA TRP A 138 7.92 -18.69 15.47
C TRP A 138 8.63 -19.90 16.06
N CYS A 139 9.94 -20.00 15.83
CA CYS A 139 10.74 -21.15 16.26
C CYS A 139 11.55 -20.82 17.51
N VAL A 140 11.24 -21.47 18.63
CA VAL A 140 11.94 -21.29 19.90
C VAL A 140 12.82 -22.50 20.22
N THR A 141 13.92 -22.28 20.93
CA THR A 141 14.75 -23.37 21.43
C THR A 141 13.95 -24.22 22.41
N ASP A 142 13.93 -25.54 22.21
CA ASP A 142 13.25 -26.48 23.07
C ASP A 142 14.08 -27.76 23.24
N ALA A 143 14.60 -27.97 24.45
CA ALA A 143 15.42 -29.14 24.77
C ALA A 143 14.62 -30.45 24.82
N ALA A 144 13.28 -30.39 24.86
CA ALA A 144 12.43 -31.57 24.81
C ALA A 144 12.24 -32.09 23.37
N GLU A 145 12.47 -31.25 22.36
CA GLU A 145 12.34 -31.62 20.95
C GLU A 145 13.60 -32.30 20.42
N ALA A 146 13.44 -33.32 19.58
CA ALA A 146 14.57 -34.05 19.01
C ALA A 146 15.45 -33.18 18.09
N THR A 147 14.87 -32.14 17.50
CA THR A 147 15.53 -31.14 16.67
C THR A 147 16.20 -30.02 17.48
N GLY A 148 15.92 -29.93 18.78
CA GLY A 148 16.38 -28.85 19.66
C GLY A 148 15.57 -27.55 19.57
N TYR A 149 14.50 -27.53 18.76
CA TYR A 149 13.61 -26.39 18.59
C TYR A 149 12.17 -26.85 18.35
N ARG A 150 11.20 -26.00 18.74
CA ARG A 150 9.79 -26.12 18.33
C ARG A 150 9.38 -24.88 17.55
N CYS A 151 8.67 -25.06 16.45
CA CYS A 151 8.04 -23.96 15.72
C CYS A 151 6.53 -23.99 15.92
N GLN A 152 5.95 -22.83 16.16
CA GLN A 152 4.51 -22.68 16.37
C GLN A 152 3.99 -21.45 15.64
N GLU A 153 2.75 -21.51 15.17
CA GLU A 153 2.05 -20.33 14.69
C GLU A 153 1.74 -19.41 15.87
N ILE A 154 1.85 -18.10 15.65
CA ILE A 154 1.60 -17.07 16.66
C ILE A 154 0.59 -16.05 16.12
N GLY A 155 -0.18 -15.45 17.01
CA GLY A 155 -1.38 -14.71 16.64
C GLY A 155 -2.48 -15.66 16.12
N PRO A 156 -3.52 -15.11 15.45
CA PRO A 156 -3.76 -13.69 15.21
C PRO A 156 -3.98 -12.91 16.51
N TRP A 157 -3.75 -11.60 16.47
CA TRP A 157 -4.06 -10.68 17.56
C TRP A 157 -5.21 -9.77 17.19
N ASP A 158 -6.14 -9.62 18.11
CA ASP A 158 -7.25 -8.70 17.97
C ASP A 158 -6.87 -7.35 18.58
N CYS A 159 -6.61 -6.39 17.70
CA CYS A 159 -6.33 -5.01 18.09
C CYS A 159 -7.57 -4.12 17.95
N TYR A 160 -8.76 -4.71 18.01
CA TYR A 160 -10.02 -4.01 18.12
C TYR A 160 -10.49 -3.97 19.58
N ASP A 161 -10.87 -2.79 20.06
CA ASP A 161 -11.46 -2.64 21.39
C ASP A 161 -12.99 -2.57 21.25
N GLU A 162 -13.64 -3.73 21.40
CA GLU A 162 -15.10 -3.83 21.42
C GLU A 162 -15.74 -3.13 22.64
N LEU A 163 -14.98 -2.91 23.70
CA LEU A 163 -15.46 -2.31 24.95
C LEU A 163 -15.37 -0.78 24.94
N ALA A 164 -14.59 -0.20 24.03
CA ALA A 164 -14.58 1.24 23.80
C ALA A 164 -15.96 1.74 23.33
N THR A 165 -16.28 3.01 23.63
CA THR A 165 -17.56 3.64 23.21
C THR A 165 -17.29 4.95 22.46
N PRO A 166 -17.41 5.00 21.13
CA PRO A 166 -17.73 3.88 20.24
C PRO A 166 -16.60 2.83 20.17
N PRO A 167 -16.92 1.57 19.81
CA PRO A 167 -15.89 0.57 19.53
C PRO A 167 -14.89 1.11 18.52
N THR A 168 -13.61 0.94 18.80
CA THR A 168 -12.54 1.51 17.99
C THR A 168 -11.33 0.58 17.99
N GLY A 169 -10.51 0.66 16.94
CA GLY A 169 -9.21 0.01 16.97
C GLY A 169 -8.36 0.54 18.12
N GLN A 170 -7.47 -0.28 18.65
CA GLN A 170 -6.46 0.18 19.59
C GLN A 170 -5.44 1.08 18.90
N THR A 171 -4.77 1.95 19.65
CA THR A 171 -3.61 2.69 19.11
C THR A 171 -2.45 1.73 18.79
N PHE A 172 -1.52 2.16 17.93
CA PHE A 172 -0.29 1.41 17.63
C PHE A 172 0.44 0.94 18.91
N VAL A 173 0.66 1.87 19.84
CA VAL A 173 1.40 1.60 21.08
C VAL A 173 0.67 0.58 21.94
N GLN A 174 -0.65 0.68 22.03
CA GLN A 174 -1.47 -0.20 22.86
C GLN A 174 -1.52 -1.61 22.28
N CYS A 175 -1.83 -1.74 21.00
CA CYS A 175 -1.81 -3.02 20.29
C CYS A 175 -0.43 -3.68 20.36
N CYS A 176 0.65 -2.91 20.16
CA CYS A 176 1.99 -3.46 20.26
C CYS A 176 2.34 -3.94 21.68
N ASN A 177 1.93 -3.19 22.71
CA ASN A 177 2.13 -3.61 24.10
C ASN A 177 1.34 -4.86 24.44
N ASP A 178 0.10 -4.99 23.95
CA ASP A 178 -0.75 -6.17 24.15
C ASP A 178 -0.14 -7.39 23.44
N ILE A 179 0.30 -7.23 22.18
CA ILE A 179 1.03 -8.27 21.44
C ILE A 179 2.30 -8.67 22.20
N LYS A 180 3.08 -7.71 22.72
CA LYS A 180 4.29 -8.00 23.50
C LYS A 180 4.00 -8.62 24.86
N ALA A 181 2.88 -8.28 25.49
CA ALA A 181 2.46 -8.87 26.77
C ALA A 181 2.01 -10.31 26.55
N GLU A 182 1.25 -10.56 25.49
CA GLU A 182 0.86 -11.89 25.07
C GLU A 182 2.09 -12.67 24.65
N THR A 183 2.91 -12.19 23.72
CA THR A 183 4.11 -12.90 23.26
C THR A 183 5.26 -12.89 24.26
N GLY A 184 5.18 -12.14 25.36
CA GLY A 184 6.23 -12.03 26.37
C GLY A 184 6.49 -13.32 27.15
N HIS A 185 5.55 -14.28 27.10
CA HIS A 185 5.81 -15.65 27.57
C HIS A 185 6.52 -16.53 26.55
N LEU A 186 6.59 -16.09 25.28
CA LEU A 186 7.42 -16.73 24.27
C LEU A 186 8.88 -16.40 24.58
N MET A 187 9.69 -17.44 24.68
CA MET A 187 11.14 -17.29 24.70
C MET A 187 11.58 -16.57 23.41
N PRO A 188 12.76 -15.91 23.41
CA PRO A 188 13.35 -15.48 22.16
C PRO A 188 13.38 -16.66 21.19
N ASP A 189 13.31 -16.36 19.90
CA ASP A 189 13.47 -17.41 18.91
C ASP A 189 14.84 -18.10 19.04
N MET A 190 15.05 -19.15 18.27
CA MET A 190 16.32 -19.87 18.23
C MET A 190 17.53 -19.03 17.80
N HIS A 191 17.32 -17.80 17.30
CA HIS A 191 18.36 -16.84 16.94
C HIS A 191 18.56 -15.74 18.00
N GLY A 192 17.81 -15.77 19.11
CA GLY A 192 17.89 -14.77 20.17
C GLY A 192 17.06 -13.50 19.90
N ASN A 193 16.22 -13.49 18.86
CA ASN A 193 15.38 -12.35 18.51
C ASN A 193 14.06 -12.37 19.29
N TYR A 194 13.57 -11.17 19.59
CA TYR A 194 12.25 -10.96 20.18
C TYR A 194 11.33 -10.32 19.15
N LEU A 195 10.04 -10.62 19.27
CA LEU A 195 9.03 -9.93 18.47
C LEU A 195 8.98 -8.45 18.86
N ASP A 196 8.93 -7.60 17.85
CA ASP A 196 8.69 -6.17 18.01
C ASP A 196 7.66 -5.71 16.97
N CYS A 197 7.15 -4.49 17.06
CA CYS A 197 6.16 -3.97 16.14
C CYS A 197 6.69 -2.75 15.41
N TYR A 198 6.21 -2.56 14.19
CA TYR A 198 6.44 -1.35 13.42
C TYR A 198 5.13 -0.93 12.73
N ASN A 199 4.97 0.37 12.50
CA ASN A 199 3.80 0.86 11.79
C ASN A 199 3.92 0.48 10.30
N SER A 200 2.87 -0.08 9.70
CA SER A 200 2.89 -0.65 8.34
C SER A 200 1.79 -0.06 7.45
N PRO A 201 2.12 0.59 6.31
CA PRO A 201 3.47 0.82 5.80
C PRO A 201 4.29 1.65 6.80
N PRO A 202 5.64 1.59 6.74
CA PRO A 202 6.51 2.44 7.56
C PRO A 202 5.90 3.84 7.59
N PRO A 203 5.77 4.46 8.77
CA PRO A 203 5.13 5.75 8.83
C PRO A 203 5.87 6.62 7.84
N LEU A 204 5.12 7.26 6.95
CA LEU A 204 5.66 8.42 6.28
C LEU A 204 6.30 9.26 7.37
N GLU A 205 7.55 9.66 7.17
CA GLU A 205 8.29 10.39 8.20
C GLU A 205 7.53 11.62 8.71
N ASN A 206 6.42 12.04 8.06
CA ASN A 206 5.34 12.81 8.67
C ASN A 206 3.94 12.31 8.25
N LEU A 207 3.07 12.01 9.22
CA LEU A 207 1.64 11.72 9.01
C LEU A 207 0.80 13.00 8.79
N GLU A 208 1.42 14.17 8.97
CA GLU A 208 0.94 15.46 8.48
C GLU A 208 1.29 15.69 7.00
N ASP A 209 1.95 14.74 6.31
CA ASP A 209 2.30 14.94 4.91
C ASP A 209 1.02 15.18 4.09
N PRO A 210 0.86 16.36 3.48
CA PRO A 210 -0.24 16.61 2.57
C PRO A 210 -0.19 15.58 1.45
N LEU A 211 -1.37 15.21 0.90
CA LEU A 211 -1.49 14.30 -0.24
C LEU A 211 -0.43 14.66 -1.30
N ASP A 212 0.59 13.81 -1.42
CA ASP A 212 1.74 14.06 -2.28
C ASP A 212 1.51 13.28 -3.57
N LEU A 213 0.78 13.90 -4.50
CA LEU A 213 0.50 13.32 -5.82
C LEU A 213 1.78 13.05 -6.62
N GLY A 214 2.93 13.62 -6.22
CA GLY A 214 4.24 13.34 -6.80
C GLY A 214 4.93 12.10 -6.24
N ARG A 215 4.37 11.47 -5.20
CA ARG A 215 4.90 10.27 -4.54
C ARG A 215 4.14 9.04 -4.99
N VAL A 216 4.85 7.93 -5.21
CA VAL A 216 4.28 6.63 -5.59
C VAL A 216 4.86 5.51 -4.74
N TYR A 217 3.99 4.69 -4.16
CA TYR A 217 4.39 3.49 -3.42
C TYR A 217 4.45 2.27 -4.34
N LEU A 218 5.59 1.59 -4.32
CA LEU A 218 5.85 0.36 -5.05
C LEU A 218 6.03 -0.79 -4.07
N HIS A 219 4.99 -1.59 -3.89
CA HIS A 219 5.07 -2.84 -3.14
C HIS A 219 5.72 -3.91 -4.01
N ILE A 220 6.90 -4.39 -3.63
CA ILE A 220 7.68 -5.35 -4.43
C ILE A 220 8.00 -6.63 -3.66
N ASP A 221 8.06 -7.77 -4.34
CA ASP A 221 8.58 -9.02 -3.78
C ASP A 221 10.12 -9.09 -3.80
N ALA A 222 10.66 -10.21 -3.32
CA ALA A 222 12.10 -10.50 -3.33
C ALA A 222 12.72 -10.52 -4.74
N ASN A 223 11.92 -10.74 -5.79
CA ASN A 223 12.35 -10.73 -7.19
C ASN A 223 12.17 -9.35 -7.85
N ASN A 224 11.94 -8.30 -7.05
CA ASN A 224 11.68 -6.95 -7.51
C ASN A 224 10.45 -6.82 -8.42
N ARG A 225 9.46 -7.71 -8.27
CA ARG A 225 8.17 -7.63 -8.99
C ARG A 225 7.12 -6.95 -8.14
N VAL A 226 6.30 -6.14 -8.77
CA VAL A 226 5.21 -5.43 -8.11
C VAL A 226 4.10 -6.41 -7.72
N VAL A 227 3.75 -6.46 -6.44
CA VAL A 227 2.74 -7.39 -5.89
C VAL A 227 1.40 -6.73 -5.55
N HIS A 228 1.36 -5.39 -5.48
CA HIS A 228 0.13 -4.63 -5.37
C HIS A 228 0.11 -3.50 -6.42
N PRO A 229 -1.04 -3.17 -7.01
CA PRO A 229 -1.17 -2.02 -7.89
C PRO A 229 -0.62 -0.75 -7.21
N PRO A 230 0.39 -0.10 -7.80
CA PRO A 230 0.91 1.16 -7.29
C PRO A 230 -0.15 2.24 -7.41
N TYR A 231 -0.06 3.22 -6.52
CA TYR A 231 -0.85 4.44 -6.61
C TYR A 231 0.01 5.64 -6.24
N ASN A 232 -0.35 6.81 -6.75
CA ASN A 232 0.24 8.06 -6.28
C ASN A 232 -0.60 8.66 -5.15
N GLY A 233 0.03 9.39 -4.23
CA GLY A 233 -0.64 10.04 -3.10
C GLY A 233 -0.28 9.48 -1.73
#